data_AF-A0A1G5JFV1-F1
#
_entry.id   AF-A0A1G5JFV1-F1
#
_cell.length_a   1.000
_cell.length_b   1.000
_cell.length_c   1.000
_cell.angle_alpha   90.00
_cell.angle_beta   90.00
_cell.angle_gamma   90.00
#
_symmetry.space_group_name_H-M   'P 1'
#
loop_
_entity.id
_entity.type
_entity.pdbx_description
1 polymer ?
#
loop_
_entity_poly.entity_id
_entity_poly.type
_entity_poly.pdbx_seq_one_letter_code
_entity_poly.pdbx_strand_id
1 'polypeptide(L)'
;MLINNIKLISNFFKTEFKIKEPVNSNIRIELTKSNDKTIIVKSEENQSFLHSKYDPVNEAQTIINQYSDKLTKDSHVIFYGLGLGYHIEYFLQNYSNISFSIYEPNPDIFYHYLSNFNISNLINKNFKRLAIEESHEHMVSFIDAIISELDKNIVIIELPSYKRVFKDEYENFANLFNKKIKYKRNGIHTNAAFQKLWIINSMINFPHVLNTPNILLESEDNFKGKTALLVAAGPSLNDEIENIRYIKANKLAYIFSVGSAINTLIHHEIAPDFSCTYDPGTSNKKVFEKVVEKGISDIPLIFGSSVGFETIKDYPGPMYHFITNQDTVASYFLALRDNDGKEIDLIEDAASIAIITLQLLYKLGFSKVVLVGQNLAYRNDAYYSDAVSYGESMNLSEKNQKDAFTVKDVYGNDVYTYSAFYAMKIELEKYIKRYQDQIEVINTTKGGADIKGTTFIPLENHIETDLKNSIDIMSTLTKKHNYDLDIIKNKLMILREDFNKVNSLVFQLQNIVEKISKLTTDNNLKQIENMYVKLDEKFYALKENKFFLHYILPMNRLNFELAVKEISGIRYDNNRINKAQKIVKNYNNLIGLFKQDIKLVDPIFAEMVICIDENIKELNTGEK
;
A
#
# COMPACT_ATOMS: atom_id res chain seq x y z
N MET A 1 31.70 -31.25 -7.38
CA MET A 1 31.56 -29.80 -7.10
C MET A 1 30.11 -29.45 -6.84
N LEU A 2 29.20 -29.78 -7.78
CA LEU A 2 27.75 -29.59 -7.67
C LEU A 2 27.15 -29.92 -6.28
N ILE A 3 27.34 -31.15 -5.78
CA ILE A 3 26.80 -31.58 -4.48
C ILE A 3 27.26 -30.68 -3.31
N ASN A 4 28.53 -30.26 -3.32
CA ASN A 4 29.07 -29.39 -2.26
C ASN A 4 28.45 -28.00 -2.34
N ASN A 5 28.31 -27.46 -3.55
CA ASN A 5 27.70 -26.15 -3.77
C ASN A 5 26.21 -26.13 -3.37
N ILE A 6 25.45 -27.18 -3.71
CA ILE A 6 24.04 -27.33 -3.29
C ILE A 6 23.93 -27.32 -1.76
N LYS A 7 24.81 -28.07 -1.08
CA LYS A 7 24.86 -28.07 0.40
C LYS A 7 25.18 -26.68 0.97
N LEU A 8 26.11 -25.95 0.36
CA LEU A 8 26.45 -24.59 0.80
C LEU A 8 25.26 -23.63 0.68
N ILE A 9 24.57 -23.61 -0.46
CA ILE A 9 23.39 -22.76 -0.68
C ILE A 9 22.27 -23.15 0.29
N SER A 10 22.02 -24.46 0.42
CA SER A 10 20.95 -24.97 1.29
C SER A 10 21.17 -24.60 2.75
N ASN A 11 22.40 -24.74 3.24
CA ASN A 11 22.77 -24.36 4.60
C ASN A 11 22.66 -22.85 4.82
N PHE A 12 23.06 -22.04 3.82
CA PHE A 12 23.06 -20.59 3.94
C PHE A 12 21.63 -20.01 3.99
N PHE A 13 20.75 -20.44 3.09
CA PHE A 13 19.35 -20.00 3.04
C PHE A 13 18.42 -20.81 3.94
N LYS A 14 18.95 -21.82 4.65
CA LYS A 14 18.19 -22.74 5.52
C LYS A 14 16.98 -23.36 4.81
N THR A 15 17.16 -23.68 3.53
CA THR A 15 16.12 -24.20 2.64
C THR A 15 16.71 -25.33 1.82
N GLU A 16 15.96 -26.40 1.57
CA GLU A 16 16.45 -27.50 0.73
C GLU A 16 16.46 -27.07 -0.75
N PHE A 17 17.64 -27.03 -1.37
CA PHE A 17 17.75 -26.81 -2.82
C PHE A 17 17.85 -28.15 -3.54
N LYS A 18 16.94 -28.35 -4.50
CA LYS A 18 17.00 -29.45 -5.47
C LYS A 18 17.21 -28.86 -6.84
N ILE A 19 18.12 -29.45 -7.61
CA ILE A 19 18.34 -29.10 -9.00
C ILE A 19 18.29 -30.38 -9.82
N LYS A 20 17.56 -30.34 -10.93
CA LYS A 20 17.49 -31.46 -11.86
C LYS A 20 18.67 -31.36 -12.83
N GLU A 21 19.15 -32.51 -13.29
CA GLU A 21 20.10 -32.50 -14.40
C GLU A 21 19.42 -31.94 -15.65
N PRO A 22 20.14 -31.17 -16.49
CA PRO A 22 19.59 -30.60 -17.71
C PRO A 22 19.05 -31.69 -18.61
N VAL A 23 17.80 -31.56 -19.04
CA VAL A 23 17.15 -32.54 -19.94
C VAL A 23 17.47 -32.23 -21.41
N ASN A 24 17.86 -30.98 -21.71
CA ASN A 24 18.15 -30.51 -23.08
C ASN A 24 19.65 -30.23 -23.31
N SER A 25 20.18 -30.70 -24.44
CA SER A 25 21.60 -30.55 -24.84
C SER A 25 21.96 -29.21 -25.48
N ASN A 26 21.05 -28.24 -25.45
CA ASN A 26 21.22 -26.96 -26.16
C ASN A 26 22.16 -25.99 -25.44
N ILE A 27 22.51 -26.28 -24.20
CA ILE A 27 23.45 -25.51 -23.41
C ILE A 27 24.72 -26.35 -23.19
N ARG A 28 25.89 -25.77 -23.49
CA ARG A 28 27.18 -26.43 -23.24
C ARG A 28 28.24 -25.45 -22.78
N ILE A 29 29.24 -25.98 -22.08
CA ILE A 29 30.43 -25.25 -21.67
C ILE A 29 31.53 -25.43 -22.71
N GLU A 30 32.23 -24.35 -23.04
CA GLU A 30 33.38 -24.36 -23.93
C GLU A 30 34.50 -23.48 -23.36
N LEU A 31 35.75 -23.72 -23.77
CA LEU A 31 36.89 -22.87 -23.39
C LEU A 31 36.98 -21.65 -24.31
N THR A 32 37.30 -20.50 -23.74
CA THR A 32 37.57 -19.25 -24.44
C THR A 32 39.02 -19.20 -24.93
N LYS A 33 39.37 -18.16 -25.70
CA LYS A 33 40.77 -17.93 -26.08
C LYS A 33 41.69 -17.63 -24.89
N SER A 34 41.15 -17.07 -23.80
CA SER A 34 41.85 -16.87 -22.52
C SER A 34 41.96 -18.15 -21.68
N ASN A 35 41.44 -19.28 -22.17
CA ASN A 35 41.36 -20.56 -21.46
C ASN A 35 40.41 -20.55 -20.24
N ASP A 36 39.53 -19.55 -20.16
CA ASP A 36 38.38 -19.51 -19.24
C ASP A 36 37.19 -20.28 -19.82
N LYS A 37 36.14 -20.49 -19.03
CA LYS A 37 34.92 -21.16 -19.51
C LYS A 37 33.90 -20.13 -20.00
N THR A 38 33.15 -20.48 -21.03
CA THR A 38 31.94 -19.75 -21.45
C THR A 38 30.79 -20.74 -21.66
N ILE A 39 29.57 -20.22 -21.69
CA ILE A 39 28.37 -21.00 -22.04
C ILE A 39 27.98 -20.66 -23.47
N ILE A 40 27.69 -21.70 -24.26
CA ILE A 40 27.02 -21.58 -25.54
C ILE A 40 25.58 -22.06 -25.39
N VAL A 41 24.66 -21.22 -25.84
CA VAL A 41 23.24 -21.56 -25.99
C VAL A 41 22.95 -21.72 -27.48
N LYS A 42 22.48 -22.90 -27.87
CA LYS A 42 22.01 -23.18 -29.23
C LYS A 42 20.52 -22.91 -29.34
N SER A 43 20.13 -22.07 -30.28
CA SER A 43 18.78 -22.04 -30.83
C SER A 43 18.74 -22.85 -32.14
N GLU A 44 17.55 -23.04 -32.72
CA GLU A 44 17.37 -23.76 -33.98
C GLU A 44 18.18 -23.13 -35.14
N GLU A 45 18.41 -21.81 -35.08
CA GLU A 45 19.05 -21.05 -36.17
C GLU A 45 20.44 -20.52 -35.83
N ASN A 46 20.82 -20.38 -34.55
CA ASN A 46 22.03 -19.69 -34.15
C ASN A 46 22.70 -20.28 -32.89
N GLN A 47 24.00 -20.00 -32.74
CA GLN A 47 24.75 -20.25 -31.51
C GLN A 47 25.15 -18.93 -30.87
N SER A 48 24.79 -18.74 -29.61
CA SER A 48 25.10 -17.53 -28.86
C SER A 48 25.98 -17.84 -27.65
N PHE A 49 26.99 -17.00 -27.44
CA PHE A 49 27.83 -17.06 -26.24
C PHE A 49 27.24 -16.18 -25.14
N LEU A 50 27.14 -16.71 -23.91
CA LEU A 50 26.67 -15.94 -22.75
C LEU A 50 27.76 -15.09 -22.10
N HIS A 51 29.02 -15.50 -22.24
CA HIS A 51 30.19 -14.69 -21.88
C HIS A 51 31.11 -14.58 -23.08
N SER A 52 31.96 -13.55 -23.10
CA SER A 52 32.94 -13.30 -24.13
C SER A 52 33.71 -14.57 -24.51
N LYS A 53 33.69 -14.90 -25.81
CA LYS A 53 34.46 -16.02 -26.36
C LYS A 53 35.98 -15.80 -26.31
N TYR A 54 36.42 -14.56 -26.04
CA TYR A 54 37.82 -14.19 -25.96
C TYR A 54 38.30 -14.18 -24.52
N ASP A 55 37.66 -13.36 -23.69
CA ASP A 55 38.05 -13.10 -22.30
C ASP A 55 36.79 -12.68 -21.50
N PRO A 56 36.18 -13.61 -20.74
CA PRO A 56 34.97 -13.36 -19.96
C PRO A 56 35.26 -12.59 -18.66
N VAL A 57 36.50 -12.60 -18.17
CA VAL A 57 36.92 -11.85 -16.98
C VAL A 57 36.99 -10.35 -17.31
N ASN A 58 37.57 -9.99 -18.45
CA ASN A 58 37.60 -8.60 -18.91
C ASN A 58 36.19 -8.06 -19.26
N GLU A 59 35.31 -8.91 -19.79
CA GLU A 59 33.90 -8.56 -20.01
C GLU A 59 33.21 -8.24 -18.68
N ALA A 60 33.36 -9.10 -17.68
CA ALA A 60 32.82 -8.89 -16.34
C ALA A 60 33.27 -7.56 -15.72
N GLN A 61 34.56 -7.24 -15.81
CA GLN A 61 35.10 -5.96 -15.36
C GLN A 61 34.44 -4.78 -16.08
N THR A 62 34.32 -4.87 -17.41
CA THR A 62 33.69 -3.83 -18.23
C THR A 62 32.24 -3.60 -17.82
N ILE A 63 31.46 -4.67 -17.61
CA ILE A 63 30.06 -4.59 -17.19
C ILE A 63 29.94 -3.91 -15.84
N ILE A 64 30.66 -4.36 -14.81
CA ILE A 64 30.52 -3.80 -13.46
C ILE A 64 30.97 -2.34 -13.41
N ASN A 65 32.05 -1.99 -14.12
CA ASN A 65 32.56 -0.62 -14.13
C ASN A 65 31.56 0.39 -14.73
N GLN A 66 30.63 -0.02 -15.60
CA GLN A 66 29.56 0.87 -16.10
C GLN A 66 28.59 1.32 -15.00
N TYR A 67 28.55 0.62 -13.87
CA TYR A 67 27.66 0.92 -12.75
C TYR A 67 28.39 1.58 -11.58
N SER A 68 29.71 1.85 -11.67
CA SER A 68 30.53 2.35 -10.56
C SER A 68 29.90 3.54 -9.83
N ASP A 69 29.33 4.47 -10.59
CA ASP A 69 28.75 5.71 -10.06
C ASP A 69 27.40 5.49 -9.34
N LYS A 70 26.75 4.36 -9.63
CA LYS A 70 25.47 3.96 -9.02
C LYS A 70 25.67 3.08 -7.79
N LEU A 71 26.84 2.48 -7.61
CA LEU A 71 27.13 1.51 -6.57
C LEU A 71 27.59 2.20 -5.28
N THR A 72 26.63 2.49 -4.40
CA THR A 72 26.88 3.07 -3.08
C THR A 72 26.62 2.05 -1.96
N LYS A 73 27.03 2.35 -0.71
CA LYS A 73 26.74 1.50 0.46
C LYS A 73 25.23 1.30 0.71
N ASP A 74 24.43 2.27 0.27
CA ASP A 74 22.97 2.27 0.36
C ASP A 74 22.31 1.59 -0.84
N SER A 75 23.10 0.95 -1.71
CA SER A 75 22.60 0.21 -2.86
C SER A 75 22.29 -1.25 -2.52
N HIS A 76 21.31 -1.80 -3.23
CA HIS A 76 21.07 -3.24 -3.34
C HIS A 76 21.18 -3.64 -4.81
N VAL A 77 22.09 -4.55 -5.12
CA VAL A 77 22.31 -5.00 -6.50
C VAL A 77 21.46 -6.22 -6.81
N ILE A 78 20.74 -6.19 -7.92
CA ILE A 78 20.08 -7.38 -8.47
C ILE A 78 20.85 -7.79 -9.70
N PHE A 79 21.43 -8.98 -9.68
CA PHE A 79 22.00 -9.59 -10.88
C PHE A 79 20.89 -10.32 -11.63
N TYR A 80 20.54 -9.81 -12.81
CA TYR A 80 19.68 -10.51 -13.75
C TYR A 80 20.54 -11.35 -14.70
N GLY A 81 20.51 -12.66 -14.47
CA GLY A 81 21.38 -13.64 -15.11
C GLY A 81 22.66 -13.88 -14.32
N LEU A 82 22.85 -15.12 -13.86
CA LEU A 82 24.05 -15.55 -13.17
C LEU A 82 25.17 -15.89 -14.16
N GLY A 83 24.81 -16.58 -15.25
CA GLY A 83 25.77 -17.14 -16.20
C GLY A 83 26.79 -18.03 -15.49
N LEU A 84 28.07 -17.69 -15.59
CA LEU A 84 29.18 -18.36 -14.91
C LEU A 84 29.75 -17.53 -13.75
N GLY A 85 29.07 -16.46 -13.34
CA GLY A 85 29.40 -15.70 -12.12
C GLY A 85 30.56 -14.71 -12.22
N TYR A 86 31.26 -14.59 -13.36
CA TYR A 86 32.44 -13.70 -13.50
C TYR A 86 32.20 -12.25 -13.02
N HIS A 87 31.07 -11.67 -13.43
CA HIS A 87 30.69 -10.30 -13.04
C HIS A 87 30.36 -10.17 -11.55
N ILE A 88 29.81 -11.23 -10.94
CA ILE A 88 29.53 -11.27 -9.50
C ILE A 88 30.83 -11.41 -8.71
N GLU A 89 31.77 -12.23 -9.17
CA GLU A 89 33.09 -12.35 -8.55
C GLU A 89 33.84 -11.02 -8.57
N TYR A 90 33.88 -10.34 -9.73
CA TYR A 90 34.48 -9.00 -9.83
C TYR A 90 33.76 -7.99 -8.93
N PHE A 91 32.43 -8.04 -8.86
CA PHE A 91 31.65 -7.20 -7.95
C PHE A 91 32.01 -7.46 -6.47
N LEU A 92 32.10 -8.73 -6.05
CA LEU A 92 32.43 -9.08 -4.68
C LEU A 92 33.84 -8.62 -4.27
N GLN A 93 34.79 -8.66 -5.19
CA GLN A 93 36.16 -8.18 -4.96
C GLN A 93 36.22 -6.66 -4.74
N ASN A 94 35.42 -5.89 -5.47
CA ASN A 94 35.48 -4.42 -5.47
C ASN A 94 34.43 -3.74 -4.58
N TYR A 95 33.29 -4.41 -4.33
CA TYR A 95 32.11 -3.86 -3.66
C TYR A 95 31.57 -4.79 -2.56
N SER A 96 32.47 -5.46 -1.84
CA SER A 96 32.16 -6.48 -0.81
C SER A 96 31.16 -6.05 0.29
N ASN A 97 30.94 -4.74 0.48
CA ASN A 97 30.02 -4.19 1.48
C ASN A 97 28.60 -3.91 0.95
N ILE A 98 28.36 -4.08 -0.35
CA ILE A 98 27.06 -3.84 -0.98
C ILE A 98 26.25 -5.14 -0.97
N SER A 99 24.99 -5.05 -0.54
CA SER A 99 24.06 -6.18 -0.55
C SER A 99 23.62 -6.52 -1.97
N PHE A 100 23.43 -7.81 -2.27
CA PHE A 100 23.00 -8.24 -3.59
C PHE A 100 22.05 -9.44 -3.55
N SER A 101 21.32 -9.62 -4.65
CA SER A 101 20.45 -10.75 -4.92
C SER A 101 20.65 -11.21 -6.36
N ILE A 102 20.37 -12.49 -6.63
CA ILE A 102 20.58 -13.10 -7.95
C ILE A 102 19.25 -13.67 -8.44
N TYR A 103 18.92 -13.35 -9.69
CA TYR A 103 17.83 -13.92 -10.43
C TYR A 103 18.39 -14.63 -11.66
N GLU A 104 18.23 -15.95 -11.76
CA GLU A 104 18.62 -16.73 -12.93
C GLU A 104 17.38 -17.27 -13.64
N PRO A 105 17.04 -16.75 -14.85
CA PRO A 105 15.86 -17.17 -15.59
C PRO A 105 15.95 -18.60 -16.14
N ASN A 106 17.13 -19.22 -16.17
CA ASN A 106 17.31 -20.55 -16.76
C ASN A 106 17.96 -21.55 -15.77
N PRO A 107 17.24 -22.60 -15.34
CA PRO A 107 17.74 -23.57 -14.37
C PRO A 107 18.91 -24.41 -14.89
N ASP A 108 19.01 -24.66 -16.20
CA ASP A 108 20.12 -25.42 -16.78
C ASP A 108 21.43 -24.64 -16.72
N ILE A 109 21.37 -23.31 -16.90
CA ILE A 109 22.55 -22.44 -16.70
C ILE A 109 23.00 -22.48 -15.25
N PHE A 110 22.06 -22.41 -14.30
CA PHE A 110 22.36 -22.52 -12.88
C PHE A 110 23.05 -23.86 -12.55
N TYR A 111 22.58 -24.97 -13.14
CA TYR A 111 23.21 -26.28 -13.01
C TYR A 111 24.66 -26.28 -13.51
N HIS A 112 24.91 -25.69 -14.67
CA HIS A 112 26.25 -25.62 -15.22
C HIS A 112 27.19 -24.78 -14.36
N TYR A 113 26.73 -23.66 -13.80
CA TYR A 113 27.53 -22.86 -12.86
C TYR A 113 27.93 -23.69 -11.64
N LEU A 114 26.95 -24.29 -10.94
CA LEU A 114 27.24 -25.08 -9.73
C LEU A 114 28.11 -26.31 -10.01
N SER A 115 28.09 -26.84 -11.23
CA SER A 115 28.91 -27.98 -11.62
C SER A 115 30.37 -27.60 -11.89
N ASN A 116 30.64 -26.35 -12.25
CA ASN A 116 31.94 -25.92 -12.78
C ASN A 116 32.71 -24.94 -11.89
N PHE A 117 32.04 -24.23 -10.98
CA PHE A 117 32.63 -23.15 -10.18
C PHE A 117 32.41 -23.38 -8.68
N ASN A 118 33.38 -22.98 -7.86
CA ASN A 118 33.25 -23.03 -6.41
C ASN A 118 32.59 -21.75 -5.89
N ILE A 119 31.46 -21.88 -5.20
CA ILE A 119 30.65 -20.74 -4.77
C ILE A 119 30.98 -20.25 -3.36
N SER A 120 32.01 -20.78 -2.68
CA SER A 120 32.30 -20.39 -1.29
C SER A 120 32.45 -18.88 -1.09
N ASN A 121 33.00 -18.18 -2.08
CA ASN A 121 33.16 -16.72 -2.03
C ASN A 121 31.83 -15.95 -2.20
N LEU A 122 30.84 -16.56 -2.85
CA LEU A 122 29.49 -16.01 -3.02
C LEU A 122 28.73 -15.98 -1.69
N ILE A 123 28.96 -16.98 -0.84
CA ILE A 123 28.23 -17.17 0.42
C ILE A 123 28.74 -16.20 1.48
N ASN A 124 28.06 -15.08 1.63
CA ASN A 124 28.36 -14.09 2.66
C ASN A 124 27.08 -13.35 3.11
N LYS A 125 27.16 -12.62 4.23
CA LYS A 125 26.02 -11.91 4.83
C LYS A 125 25.33 -10.88 3.91
N ASN A 126 25.99 -10.43 2.85
CA ASN A 126 25.48 -9.46 1.89
C ASN A 126 24.71 -10.12 0.74
N PHE A 127 24.84 -11.44 0.55
CA PHE A 127 23.99 -12.21 -0.34
C PHE A 127 22.61 -12.40 0.31
N LYS A 128 21.57 -11.80 -0.27
CA LYS A 128 20.23 -11.74 0.35
C LYS A 128 19.26 -12.75 -0.21
N ARG A 129 19.21 -12.91 -1.54
CA ARG A 129 18.20 -13.73 -2.19
C ARG A 129 18.76 -14.38 -3.45
N LEU A 130 18.34 -15.62 -3.69
CA LEU A 130 18.58 -16.37 -4.92
C LEU A 130 17.23 -16.86 -5.42
N ALA A 131 16.91 -16.59 -6.68
CA ALA A 131 15.75 -17.15 -7.34
C ALA A 131 16.16 -17.76 -8.68
N ILE A 132 15.67 -18.97 -8.92
CA ILE A 132 15.81 -19.70 -10.17
C ILE A 132 14.41 -19.82 -10.75
N GLU A 133 14.21 -19.35 -11.97
CA GLU A 133 12.89 -19.34 -12.59
C GLU A 133 12.51 -20.75 -13.03
N GLU A 134 11.51 -21.32 -12.35
CA GLU A 134 10.85 -22.57 -12.77
C GLU A 134 9.41 -22.30 -13.24
N SER A 135 8.86 -21.13 -12.86
CA SER A 135 7.52 -20.68 -13.19
C SER A 135 7.41 -19.16 -13.06
N HIS A 136 6.38 -18.58 -13.67
CA HIS A 136 6.04 -17.17 -13.52
C HIS A 136 5.82 -16.75 -12.06
N GLU A 137 5.30 -17.66 -11.21
CA GLU A 137 5.06 -17.38 -9.78
C GLU A 137 6.36 -17.16 -9.00
N HIS A 138 7.45 -17.85 -9.38
CA HIS A 138 8.77 -17.62 -8.78
C HIS A 138 9.29 -16.22 -9.10
N MET A 139 9.13 -15.76 -10.34
CA MET A 139 9.46 -14.39 -10.73
C MET A 139 8.68 -13.37 -9.89
N VAL A 140 7.36 -13.53 -9.83
CA VAL A 140 6.46 -12.65 -9.07
C VAL A 140 6.89 -12.58 -7.60
N SER A 141 7.14 -13.73 -6.98
CA SER A 141 7.52 -13.84 -5.57
C SER A 141 8.89 -13.24 -5.28
N PHE A 142 9.88 -13.45 -6.16
CA PHE A 142 11.20 -12.83 -6.02
C PHE A 142 11.11 -11.31 -6.05
N ILE A 143 10.39 -10.76 -7.04
CA ILE A 143 10.20 -9.32 -7.18
C ILE A 143 9.45 -8.76 -5.97
N ASP A 144 8.39 -9.42 -5.49
CA ASP A 144 7.65 -8.98 -4.29
C ASP A 144 8.52 -8.97 -3.05
N ALA A 145 9.34 -10.00 -2.85
CA ALA A 145 10.26 -10.06 -1.72
C ALA A 145 11.27 -8.91 -1.77
N ILE A 146 11.89 -8.66 -2.92
CA ILE A 146 12.80 -7.53 -3.13
C ILE A 146 12.11 -6.19 -2.85
N ILE A 147 10.87 -6.00 -3.34
CA ILE A 147 10.13 -4.74 -3.22
C ILE A 147 9.53 -4.53 -1.82
N SER A 148 9.27 -5.60 -1.08
CA SER A 148 8.86 -5.51 0.31
C SER A 148 9.99 -5.03 1.22
N GLU A 149 11.24 -5.34 0.85
CA GLU A 149 12.48 -5.01 1.59
C GLU A 149 13.23 -3.81 0.99
N LEU A 150 12.57 -3.05 0.12
CA LEU A 150 13.11 -1.92 -0.63
C LEU A 150 13.39 -0.71 0.26
N ASP A 151 14.47 -0.79 1.04
CA ASP A 151 14.99 0.29 1.88
C ASP A 151 16.24 0.94 1.25
N LYS A 152 16.61 0.49 0.06
CA LYS A 152 17.88 0.79 -0.62
C LYS A 152 17.65 1.16 -2.08
N ASN A 153 18.62 1.88 -2.65
CA ASN A 153 18.64 2.13 -4.08
C ASN A 153 18.89 0.81 -4.82
N ILE A 154 17.88 0.33 -5.56
CA ILE A 154 18.09 -0.87 -6.38
C ILE A 154 18.86 -0.50 -7.64
N VAL A 155 19.93 -1.26 -7.89
CA VAL A 155 20.67 -1.26 -9.13
C VAL A 155 20.52 -2.64 -9.76
N ILE A 156 19.88 -2.71 -10.93
CA ILE A 156 19.84 -3.95 -11.71
C ILE A 156 21.10 -3.98 -12.59
N ILE A 157 21.92 -4.99 -12.40
CA ILE A 157 23.04 -5.32 -13.29
C ILE A 157 22.60 -6.54 -14.09
N GLU A 158 22.64 -6.39 -15.40
CA GLU A 158 22.10 -7.34 -16.37
C GLU A 158 23.21 -7.77 -17.32
N LEU A 159 23.30 -9.08 -17.59
CA LEU A 159 24.24 -9.56 -18.60
C LEU A 159 23.74 -9.18 -20.00
N PRO A 160 24.52 -8.47 -20.84
CA PRO A 160 24.08 -8.06 -22.17
C PRO A 160 23.68 -9.25 -23.07
N SER A 161 24.29 -10.41 -22.87
CA SER A 161 23.95 -11.65 -23.56
C SER A 161 22.56 -12.15 -23.21
N TYR A 162 22.11 -11.98 -21.97
CA TYR A 162 20.78 -12.43 -21.52
C TYR A 162 19.66 -11.65 -22.22
N LYS A 163 19.81 -10.34 -22.41
CA LYS A 163 18.83 -9.56 -23.18
C LYS A 163 18.65 -10.04 -24.62
N ARG A 164 19.70 -10.64 -25.20
CA ARG A 164 19.66 -11.15 -26.58
C ARG A 164 19.15 -12.59 -26.64
N VAL A 165 19.59 -13.44 -25.72
CA VAL A 165 19.31 -14.88 -25.74
C VAL A 165 17.98 -15.22 -25.07
N PHE A 166 17.63 -14.51 -24.00
CA PHE A 166 16.41 -14.68 -23.19
C PHE A 166 15.58 -13.40 -23.22
N LYS A 167 15.26 -12.94 -24.45
CA LYS A 167 14.65 -11.63 -24.67
C LYS A 167 13.28 -11.54 -23.99
N ASP A 168 12.43 -12.54 -24.20
CA ASP A 168 11.05 -12.52 -23.70
C ASP A 168 11.02 -12.63 -22.17
N GLU A 169 11.88 -13.48 -21.58
CA GLU A 169 12.05 -13.61 -20.13
C GLU A 169 12.55 -12.31 -19.50
N TYR A 170 13.52 -11.64 -20.16
CA TYR A 170 14.05 -10.37 -19.70
C TYR A 170 13.00 -9.26 -19.76
N GLU A 171 12.28 -9.14 -20.88
CA GLU A 171 11.23 -8.13 -21.05
C GLU A 171 10.10 -8.34 -20.04
N ASN A 172 9.69 -9.59 -19.80
CA ASN A 172 8.72 -9.94 -18.77
C ASN A 172 9.16 -9.52 -17.37
N PHE A 173 10.40 -9.85 -16.98
CA PHE A 173 10.97 -9.44 -15.70
C PHE A 173 11.04 -7.92 -15.56
N ALA A 174 11.62 -7.24 -16.55
CA ALA A 174 11.82 -5.79 -16.53
C ALA A 174 10.48 -5.04 -16.44
N ASN A 175 9.48 -5.47 -17.20
CA ASN A 175 8.14 -4.88 -17.18
C ASN A 175 7.46 -5.06 -15.82
N LEU A 176 7.47 -6.27 -15.27
CA LEU A 176 6.86 -6.56 -13.97
C LEU A 176 7.56 -5.80 -12.84
N PHE A 177 8.90 -5.77 -12.86
CA PHE A 177 9.72 -5.10 -11.86
C PHE A 177 9.47 -3.59 -11.85
N ASN A 178 9.54 -2.94 -13.01
CA ASN A 178 9.30 -1.49 -13.15
C ASN A 178 7.89 -1.12 -12.68
N LYS A 179 6.90 -1.93 -13.06
CA LYS A 179 5.50 -1.74 -12.66
C LYS A 179 5.30 -1.82 -11.15
N LYS A 180 5.87 -2.83 -10.49
CA LYS A 180 5.76 -2.98 -9.03
C LYS A 180 6.56 -1.92 -8.26
N ILE A 181 7.74 -1.50 -8.75
CA ILE A 181 8.48 -0.38 -8.14
C ILE A 181 7.68 0.93 -8.22
N LYS A 182 7.09 1.21 -9.38
CA LYS A 182 6.28 2.41 -9.57
C LYS A 182 5.10 2.42 -8.60
N TYR A 183 4.41 1.29 -8.47
CA TYR A 183 3.33 1.10 -7.49
C TYR A 183 3.80 1.39 -6.05
N LYS A 184 4.92 0.79 -5.62
CA LYS A 184 5.46 0.99 -4.26
C LYS A 184 5.81 2.44 -3.99
N ARG A 185 6.45 3.14 -4.95
CA ARG A 185 6.79 4.56 -4.83
C ARG A 185 5.55 5.43 -4.69
N ASN A 186 4.53 5.19 -5.51
CA ASN A 186 3.27 5.92 -5.43
C ASN A 186 2.62 5.77 -4.04
N GLY A 187 2.59 4.56 -3.48
CA GLY A 187 2.08 4.34 -2.12
C GLY A 187 2.84 5.11 -1.03
N ILE A 188 4.18 5.19 -1.12
CA ILE A 188 4.99 5.99 -0.19
C ILE A 188 4.66 7.48 -0.31
N HIS A 189 4.52 8.00 -1.54
CA HIS A 189 4.15 9.40 -1.77
C HIS A 189 2.76 9.74 -1.22
N THR A 190 1.77 8.87 -1.46
CA THR A 190 0.41 9.02 -0.92
C THR A 190 0.44 9.05 0.61
N ASN A 191 1.11 8.09 1.24
CA ASN A 191 1.24 8.04 2.70
C ASN A 191 1.93 9.30 3.25
N ALA A 192 3.01 9.76 2.62
CA ALA A 192 3.71 10.98 3.01
C ALA A 192 2.80 12.23 2.94
N ALA A 193 1.92 12.29 1.94
CA ALA A 193 0.99 13.40 1.75
C ALA A 193 -0.17 13.39 2.76
N PHE A 194 -0.70 12.21 3.10
CA PHE A 194 -1.92 12.09 3.91
C PHE A 194 -1.72 11.73 5.39
N GLN A 195 -0.54 11.26 5.82
CA GLN A 195 -0.30 10.85 7.22
C GLN A 195 -0.69 11.91 8.27
N LYS A 196 -0.53 13.20 7.94
CA LYS A 196 -0.95 14.30 8.83
C LYS A 196 -2.44 14.56 8.76
N LEU A 197 -3.00 14.49 7.55
CA LEU A 197 -4.40 14.79 7.28
C LEU A 197 -5.32 13.75 7.91
N TRP A 198 -4.96 12.46 7.88
CA TRP A 198 -5.73 11.42 8.57
C TRP A 198 -5.90 11.72 10.06
N ILE A 199 -4.83 12.16 10.75
CA ILE A 199 -4.90 12.49 12.18
C ILE A 199 -5.72 13.76 12.41
N ILE A 200 -5.48 14.82 11.64
CA ILE A 200 -6.24 16.08 11.75
C ILE A 200 -7.73 15.84 11.52
N ASN A 201 -8.09 15.14 10.45
CA ASN A 201 -9.48 14.78 10.16
C ASN A 201 -10.08 13.93 11.28
N SER A 202 -9.35 12.93 11.77
CA SER A 202 -9.83 12.08 12.87
C SER A 202 -10.10 12.89 14.14
N MET A 203 -9.26 13.88 14.47
CA MET A 203 -9.48 14.77 15.61
C MET A 203 -10.77 15.60 15.44
N ILE A 204 -10.95 16.21 14.27
CA ILE A 204 -12.09 17.09 13.98
C ILE A 204 -13.39 16.26 13.86
N ASN A 205 -13.31 15.07 13.29
CA ASN A 205 -14.46 14.18 13.08
C ASN A 205 -14.83 13.40 14.34
N PHE A 206 -13.96 13.28 15.33
CA PHE A 206 -14.22 12.44 16.51
C PHE A 206 -15.54 12.81 17.24
N PRO A 207 -15.91 14.09 17.43
CA PRO A 207 -17.24 14.45 17.93
C PRO A 207 -18.39 13.94 17.06
N HIS A 208 -18.25 13.91 15.73
CA HIS A 208 -19.25 13.30 14.84
C HIS A 208 -19.31 11.78 14.98
N VAL A 209 -18.16 11.12 15.15
CA VAL A 209 -18.06 9.68 15.43
C VAL A 209 -18.76 9.31 16.73
N LEU A 210 -18.66 10.15 17.76
CA LEU A 210 -19.41 9.97 19.01
C LEU A 210 -20.91 10.18 18.86
N ASN A 211 -21.36 10.91 17.83
CA ASN A 211 -22.74 11.30 17.59
C ASN A 211 -23.40 10.64 16.38
N THR A 212 -22.73 9.66 15.76
CA THR A 212 -23.30 8.84 14.69
C THR A 212 -23.28 7.36 15.07
N PRO A 213 -24.14 6.51 14.50
CA PRO A 213 -24.11 5.08 14.77
C PRO A 213 -22.99 4.40 13.98
N ASN A 214 -22.29 3.46 14.63
CA ASN A 214 -21.28 2.67 13.96
C ASN A 214 -21.95 1.58 13.11
N ILE A 215 -21.75 1.63 11.80
CA ILE A 215 -22.44 0.74 10.85
C ILE A 215 -22.14 -0.74 11.10
N LEU A 216 -20.97 -1.09 11.66
CA LEU A 216 -20.56 -2.48 11.91
C LEU A 216 -21.09 -3.02 13.25
N LEU A 217 -21.43 -2.15 14.21
CA LEU A 217 -22.00 -2.57 15.49
C LEU A 217 -23.53 -2.73 15.41
N GLU A 218 -24.18 -1.83 14.68
CA GLU A 218 -25.64 -1.68 14.71
C GLU A 218 -26.39 -2.58 13.72
N SER A 219 -25.67 -3.42 12.99
CA SER A 219 -26.19 -4.12 11.81
C SER A 219 -26.08 -5.64 11.87
N GLU A 220 -25.72 -6.22 13.02
CA GLU A 220 -25.68 -7.67 13.16
C GLU A 220 -27.03 -8.27 12.75
N ASP A 221 -26.95 -9.21 11.79
CA ASP A 221 -28.03 -9.91 11.10
C ASP A 221 -28.85 -9.14 10.05
N ASN A 222 -28.82 -7.81 10.02
CA ASN A 222 -29.68 -7.04 9.09
C ASN A 222 -29.27 -7.13 7.61
N PHE A 223 -27.99 -7.34 7.33
CA PHE A 223 -27.44 -7.43 5.96
C PHE A 223 -27.04 -8.86 5.57
N LYS A 224 -27.08 -9.78 6.53
CA LYS A 224 -26.52 -11.12 6.39
C LYS A 224 -27.18 -11.90 5.25
N GLY A 225 -26.37 -12.43 4.34
CA GLY A 225 -26.82 -13.24 3.21
C GLY A 225 -27.56 -12.47 2.11
N LYS A 226 -27.60 -11.13 2.18
CA LYS A 226 -28.22 -10.29 1.15
C LYS A 226 -27.24 -9.94 0.05
N THR A 227 -27.76 -9.34 -1.03
CA THR A 227 -26.97 -8.85 -2.17
C THR A 227 -26.82 -7.33 -2.12
N ALA A 228 -25.63 -6.84 -2.43
CA ALA A 228 -25.33 -5.42 -2.60
C ALA A 228 -24.86 -5.09 -4.02
N LEU A 229 -25.38 -4.02 -4.60
CA LEU A 229 -24.80 -3.33 -5.75
C LEU A 229 -23.80 -2.30 -5.24
N LEU A 230 -22.55 -2.44 -5.68
CA LEU A 230 -21.51 -1.45 -5.49
C LEU A 230 -21.39 -0.62 -6.77
N VAL A 231 -21.93 0.60 -6.72
CA VAL A 231 -22.09 1.49 -7.87
C VAL A 231 -21.00 2.55 -7.88
N ALA A 232 -20.09 2.46 -8.84
CA ALA A 232 -18.97 3.37 -9.03
C ALA A 232 -19.14 4.27 -10.26
N ALA A 233 -18.43 5.40 -10.28
CA ALA A 233 -18.58 6.47 -11.26
C ALA A 233 -17.83 6.24 -12.60
N GLY A 234 -17.63 4.98 -13.00
CA GLY A 234 -16.98 4.69 -14.26
C GLY A 234 -17.88 5.01 -15.47
N PRO A 235 -17.29 5.21 -16.66
CA PRO A 235 -18.01 5.61 -17.87
C PRO A 235 -19.09 4.63 -18.35
N SER A 236 -19.13 3.40 -17.83
CA SER A 236 -20.21 2.45 -18.14
C SER A 236 -21.45 2.62 -17.26
N LEU A 237 -21.41 3.44 -16.20
CA LEU A 237 -22.54 3.61 -15.28
C LEU A 237 -23.81 4.10 -16.00
N ASN A 238 -23.66 4.99 -16.98
CA ASN A 238 -24.80 5.55 -17.73
C ASN A 238 -25.59 4.49 -18.50
N ASP A 239 -24.95 3.38 -18.90
CA ASP A 239 -25.62 2.28 -19.60
C ASP A 239 -26.54 1.48 -18.67
N GLU A 240 -26.32 1.58 -17.35
CA GLU A 240 -26.94 0.72 -16.34
C GLU A 240 -28.04 1.44 -15.55
N ILE A 241 -28.34 2.71 -15.86
CA ILE A 241 -29.30 3.53 -15.10
C ILE A 241 -30.69 2.89 -15.01
N GLU A 242 -31.22 2.37 -16.12
CA GLU A 242 -32.55 1.74 -16.12
C GLU A 242 -32.56 0.40 -15.38
N ASN A 243 -31.47 -0.38 -15.46
CA ASN A 243 -31.30 -1.61 -14.68
C ASN A 243 -31.25 -1.31 -13.17
N ILE A 244 -30.49 -0.28 -12.77
CA ILE A 244 -30.40 0.17 -11.37
C ILE A 244 -31.77 0.65 -10.88
N ARG A 245 -32.50 1.42 -11.70
CA ARG A 245 -33.87 1.88 -11.39
C ARG A 245 -34.81 0.69 -11.16
N TYR A 246 -34.74 -0.31 -12.03
CA TYR A 246 -35.52 -1.54 -11.88
C TYR A 246 -35.18 -2.30 -10.59
N ILE A 247 -33.89 -2.46 -10.28
CA ILE A 247 -33.42 -3.11 -9.04
C ILE A 247 -33.93 -2.36 -7.80
N LYS A 248 -33.86 -1.03 -7.79
CA LYS A 248 -34.34 -0.20 -6.69
C LYS A 248 -35.85 -0.35 -6.51
N ALA A 249 -36.63 -0.22 -7.58
CA ALA A 249 -38.09 -0.28 -7.54
C ALA A 249 -38.61 -1.65 -7.04
N ASN A 250 -37.92 -2.73 -7.41
CA ASN A 250 -38.28 -4.10 -7.03
C ASN A 250 -37.55 -4.59 -5.76
N LYS A 251 -36.73 -3.73 -5.12
CA LYS A 251 -35.94 -4.05 -3.92
C LYS A 251 -35.10 -5.31 -4.07
N LEU A 252 -34.42 -5.49 -5.20
CA LEU A 252 -33.71 -6.75 -5.49
C LEU A 252 -32.32 -6.84 -4.83
N ALA A 253 -31.75 -5.70 -4.45
CA ALA A 253 -30.45 -5.59 -3.79
C ALA A 253 -30.31 -4.21 -3.14
N TYR A 254 -29.41 -4.09 -2.15
CA TYR A 254 -29.03 -2.79 -1.59
C TYR A 254 -28.12 -2.05 -2.56
N ILE A 255 -28.34 -0.76 -2.76
CA ILE A 255 -27.54 0.08 -3.66
C ILE A 255 -26.61 0.96 -2.84
N PHE A 256 -25.32 0.67 -2.93
CA PHE A 256 -24.23 1.46 -2.34
C PHE A 256 -23.56 2.27 -3.43
N SER A 257 -23.76 3.59 -3.41
CA SER A 257 -23.02 4.50 -4.30
C SER A 257 -21.67 4.85 -3.68
N VAL A 258 -20.61 4.82 -4.49
CA VAL A 258 -19.25 5.14 -4.03
C VAL A 258 -18.66 6.30 -4.84
N GLY A 259 -18.03 7.24 -4.13
CA GLY A 259 -17.43 8.42 -4.75
C GLY A 259 -18.44 9.22 -5.57
N SER A 260 -18.04 9.72 -6.74
CA SER A 260 -18.88 10.58 -7.60
C SER A 260 -20.09 9.89 -8.22
N ALA A 261 -20.32 8.58 -8.01
CA ALA A 261 -21.46 7.86 -8.56
C ALA A 261 -22.79 8.42 -8.05
N ILE A 262 -22.80 8.96 -6.83
CA ILE A 262 -23.95 9.64 -6.23
C ILE A 262 -24.50 10.75 -7.14
N ASN A 263 -23.64 11.48 -7.84
CA ASN A 263 -24.04 12.59 -8.70
C ASN A 263 -24.79 12.10 -9.95
N THR A 264 -24.33 11.01 -10.55
CA THR A 264 -25.01 10.39 -11.69
C THR A 264 -26.37 9.82 -11.26
N LEU A 265 -26.43 9.11 -10.12
CA LEU A 265 -27.69 8.55 -9.62
C LEU A 265 -28.72 9.64 -9.33
N ILE A 266 -28.33 10.71 -8.63
CA ILE A 266 -29.21 11.86 -8.33
C ILE A 266 -29.64 12.59 -9.61
N HIS A 267 -28.75 12.72 -10.61
CA HIS A 267 -29.12 13.32 -11.89
C HIS A 267 -30.26 12.55 -12.58
N HIS A 268 -30.29 11.23 -12.42
CA HIS A 268 -31.34 10.36 -12.94
C HIS A 268 -32.46 10.05 -11.92
N GLU A 269 -32.55 10.82 -10.84
CA GLU A 269 -33.58 10.69 -9.81
C GLU A 269 -33.61 9.30 -9.14
N ILE A 270 -32.43 8.71 -8.94
CA ILE A 270 -32.24 7.45 -8.22
C ILE A 270 -31.56 7.76 -6.88
N ALA A 271 -32.27 7.50 -5.78
CA ALA A 271 -31.69 7.57 -4.43
C ALA A 271 -31.07 6.21 -4.06
N PRO A 272 -29.73 6.13 -3.88
CA PRO A 272 -29.10 4.91 -3.37
C PRO A 272 -29.55 4.64 -1.92
N ASP A 273 -29.45 3.38 -1.48
CA ASP A 273 -29.73 3.02 -0.08
C ASP A 273 -28.67 3.57 0.86
N PHE A 274 -27.41 3.64 0.38
CA PHE A 274 -26.31 4.29 1.08
C PHE A 274 -25.36 4.96 0.09
N SER A 275 -24.77 6.07 0.50
CA SER A 275 -23.57 6.62 -0.15
C SER A 275 -22.36 6.40 0.76
N CYS A 276 -21.23 5.97 0.22
CA CYS A 276 -20.00 5.75 0.99
C CYS A 276 -18.94 6.81 0.68
N THR A 277 -18.22 7.26 1.71
CA THR A 277 -17.12 8.22 1.61
C THR A 277 -15.97 7.90 2.56
N TYR A 278 -14.75 8.24 2.17
CA TYR A 278 -13.53 7.94 2.92
C TYR A 278 -12.36 8.90 2.65
N ASP A 279 -12.28 9.50 1.45
CA ASP A 279 -11.10 10.27 1.04
C ASP A 279 -10.77 11.40 2.04
N PRO A 280 -9.53 11.44 2.57
CA PRO A 280 -9.13 12.44 3.55
C PRO A 280 -8.97 13.84 2.94
N GLY A 281 -8.85 13.97 1.63
CA GLY A 281 -8.58 15.21 0.91
C GLY A 281 -9.75 16.19 0.92
N THR A 282 -9.44 17.48 0.97
CA THR A 282 -10.43 18.57 1.02
C THR A 282 -11.33 18.63 -0.22
N SER A 283 -10.87 18.10 -1.37
CA SER A 283 -11.68 17.99 -2.58
C SER A 283 -12.84 17.01 -2.46
N ASN A 284 -12.84 16.13 -1.45
CA ASN A 284 -13.89 15.14 -1.27
C ASN A 284 -15.27 15.77 -1.03
N LYS A 285 -15.34 16.97 -0.42
CA LYS A 285 -16.59 17.73 -0.26
C LYS A 285 -17.32 17.93 -1.59
N LYS A 286 -16.59 18.10 -2.70
CA LYS A 286 -17.16 18.31 -4.05
C LYS A 286 -18.00 17.14 -4.53
N VAL A 287 -17.72 15.92 -4.05
CA VAL A 287 -18.50 14.73 -4.40
C VAL A 287 -19.96 14.88 -3.98
N PHE A 288 -20.20 15.57 -2.86
CA PHE A 288 -21.52 15.71 -2.23
C PHE A 288 -22.13 17.10 -2.38
N GLU A 289 -21.49 18.04 -3.08
CA GLU A 289 -22.00 19.41 -3.28
C GLU A 289 -23.44 19.42 -3.82
N LYS A 290 -23.74 18.61 -4.85
CA LYS A 290 -25.10 18.53 -5.43
C LYS A 290 -26.14 18.02 -4.42
N VAL A 291 -25.76 17.14 -3.48
CA VAL A 291 -26.64 16.64 -2.41
C VAL A 291 -26.99 17.77 -1.45
N VAL A 292 -25.96 18.51 -1.01
CA VAL A 292 -26.07 19.62 -0.06
C VAL A 292 -26.85 20.79 -0.67
N GLU A 293 -26.51 21.21 -1.88
CA GLU A 293 -27.17 22.34 -2.58
C GLU A 293 -28.65 22.08 -2.83
N LYS A 294 -29.03 20.84 -3.13
CA LYS A 294 -30.43 20.44 -3.33
C LYS A 294 -31.17 20.11 -2.03
N GLY A 295 -30.48 20.07 -0.89
CA GLY A 295 -31.07 19.72 0.41
C GLY A 295 -31.61 18.29 0.47
N ILE A 296 -30.98 17.33 -0.22
CA ILE A 296 -31.42 15.94 -0.28
C ILE A 296 -31.09 15.25 1.05
N SER A 297 -32.07 15.09 1.93
CA SER A 297 -31.89 14.61 3.31
C SER A 297 -32.30 13.15 3.55
N ASP A 298 -32.72 12.44 2.51
CA ASP A 298 -33.18 11.04 2.58
C ASP A 298 -32.09 10.01 2.24
N ILE A 299 -30.94 10.45 1.71
CA ILE A 299 -29.81 9.57 1.39
C ILE A 299 -28.90 9.43 2.61
N PRO A 300 -28.71 8.21 3.16
CA PRO A 300 -27.76 8.01 4.25
C PRO A 300 -26.30 7.98 3.77
N LEU A 301 -25.43 8.65 4.51
CA LEU A 301 -23.98 8.66 4.28
C LEU A 301 -23.26 7.73 5.26
N ILE A 302 -22.52 6.76 4.72
CA ILE A 302 -21.57 5.96 5.48
C ILE A 302 -20.17 6.58 5.28
N PHE A 303 -19.59 7.12 6.35
CA PHE A 303 -18.29 7.79 6.29
C PHE A 303 -17.21 7.08 7.11
N GLY A 304 -15.98 7.08 6.59
CA GLY A 304 -14.81 6.64 7.36
C GLY A 304 -14.37 7.71 8.34
N SER A 305 -13.96 7.33 9.54
CA SER A 305 -13.63 8.26 10.62
C SER A 305 -12.55 9.31 10.29
N SER A 306 -11.67 9.03 9.33
CA SER A 306 -10.59 9.91 8.86
C SER A 306 -10.89 10.67 7.55
N VAL A 307 -12.13 10.64 7.07
CA VAL A 307 -12.60 11.39 5.88
C VAL A 307 -12.35 12.90 6.00
N GLY A 308 -12.16 13.61 4.89
CA GLY A 308 -12.09 15.07 4.89
C GLY A 308 -13.28 15.68 5.62
N PHE A 309 -13.01 16.36 6.75
CA PHE A 309 -14.04 16.82 7.70
C PHE A 309 -15.07 17.75 7.07
N GLU A 310 -14.68 18.47 6.01
CA GLU A 310 -15.56 19.36 5.26
C GLU A 310 -16.71 18.59 4.57
N THR A 311 -16.55 17.29 4.34
CA THR A 311 -17.57 16.43 3.71
C THR A 311 -18.75 16.19 4.63
N ILE A 312 -18.48 15.92 5.91
CA ILE A 312 -19.52 15.50 6.86
C ILE A 312 -20.14 16.67 7.61
N LYS A 313 -19.44 17.80 7.70
CA LYS A 313 -19.88 18.99 8.44
C LYS A 313 -21.26 19.50 8.02
N ASP A 314 -21.51 19.55 6.70
CA ASP A 314 -22.71 20.16 6.13
C ASP A 314 -23.65 19.13 5.48
N TYR A 315 -23.47 17.82 5.75
CA TYR A 315 -24.27 16.79 5.11
C TYR A 315 -25.72 16.77 5.67
N PRO A 316 -26.76 16.86 4.83
CA PRO A 316 -28.14 17.05 5.29
C PRO A 316 -28.87 15.76 5.69
N GLY A 317 -28.37 14.60 5.29
CA GLY A 317 -29.01 13.30 5.52
C GLY A 317 -28.49 12.53 6.75
N PRO A 318 -29.06 11.36 7.06
CA PRO A 318 -28.56 10.48 8.11
C PRO A 318 -27.10 10.11 7.87
N MET A 319 -26.33 9.96 8.95
CA MET A 319 -24.92 9.58 8.87
C MET A 319 -24.64 8.36 9.74
N TYR A 320 -23.78 7.48 9.21
CA TYR A 320 -23.24 6.30 9.87
C TYR A 320 -21.73 6.30 9.69
N HIS A 321 -20.99 5.80 10.67
CA HIS A 321 -19.53 5.77 10.58
C HIS A 321 -18.97 4.36 10.64
N PHE A 322 -17.74 4.23 10.14
CA PHE A 322 -16.86 3.10 10.44
C PHE A 322 -15.48 3.64 10.83
N ILE A 323 -14.75 2.87 11.64
CA ILE A 323 -13.42 3.27 12.10
C ILE A 323 -12.37 2.71 11.14
N THR A 324 -11.47 3.58 10.69
CA THR A 324 -10.39 3.24 9.77
C THR A 324 -9.13 2.89 10.54
N ASN A 325 -8.28 2.00 10.02
CA ASN A 325 -7.04 1.60 10.71
C ASN A 325 -5.98 2.72 10.79
N GLN A 326 -6.14 3.82 10.03
CA GLN A 326 -5.30 5.01 10.13
C GLN A 326 -5.75 5.96 11.26
N ASP A 327 -6.96 5.79 11.78
CA ASP A 327 -7.50 6.62 12.85
C ASP A 327 -7.06 6.10 14.23
N THR A 328 -5.93 6.62 14.69
CA THR A 328 -5.41 6.35 16.04
C THR A 328 -6.14 7.11 17.14
N VAL A 329 -6.94 8.14 16.80
CA VAL A 329 -7.70 8.97 17.75
C VAL A 329 -8.92 8.19 18.24
N ALA A 330 -9.78 7.75 17.32
CA ALA A 330 -10.94 6.94 17.65
C ALA A 330 -10.52 5.59 18.25
N SER A 331 -9.47 4.96 17.71
CA SER A 331 -8.91 3.72 18.28
C SER A 331 -8.48 3.90 19.74
N TYR A 332 -7.82 5.03 20.06
CA TYR A 332 -7.44 5.35 21.43
C TYR A 332 -8.67 5.50 22.31
N PHE A 333 -9.61 6.38 21.98
CA PHE A 333 -10.76 6.69 22.84
C PHE A 333 -11.73 5.51 23.00
N LEU A 334 -12.11 4.86 21.91
CA LEU A 334 -13.13 3.81 21.91
C LEU A 334 -12.63 2.48 22.46
N ALA A 335 -11.30 2.33 22.69
CA ALA A 335 -10.69 1.04 23.08
C ALA A 335 -10.94 -0.09 22.07
N LEU A 336 -11.44 0.25 20.88
CA LEU A 336 -12.01 -0.68 19.91
C LEU A 336 -13.03 -1.63 20.55
N ARG A 337 -13.86 -1.12 21.49
CA ARG A 337 -14.94 -1.87 22.11
C ARG A 337 -16.19 -1.02 22.27
N ASP A 338 -17.34 -1.68 22.24
CA ASP A 338 -18.63 -1.08 22.59
C ASP A 338 -18.95 -1.24 24.09
N ASN A 339 -20.11 -0.74 24.52
CA ASN A 339 -20.60 -0.80 25.90
C ASN A 339 -20.76 -2.24 26.43
N ASP A 340 -21.04 -3.19 25.54
CA ASP A 340 -21.19 -4.60 25.88
C ASP A 340 -19.83 -5.34 25.87
N GLY A 341 -18.74 -4.62 25.61
CA GLY A 341 -17.37 -5.13 25.57
C GLY A 341 -17.03 -5.86 24.29
N LYS A 342 -17.89 -5.80 23.27
CA LYS A 342 -17.69 -6.40 21.95
C LYS A 342 -16.66 -5.60 21.15
N GLU A 343 -15.80 -6.30 20.43
CA GLU A 343 -14.74 -5.66 19.66
C GLU A 343 -15.29 -4.92 18.43
N ILE A 344 -14.77 -3.71 18.22
CA ILE A 344 -15.07 -2.87 17.06
C ILE A 344 -14.11 -3.25 15.95
N ASP A 345 -14.67 -3.75 14.86
CA ASP A 345 -13.93 -4.02 13.65
C ASP A 345 -13.39 -2.74 13.00
N LEU A 346 -12.13 -2.79 12.57
CA LEU A 346 -11.49 -1.75 11.78
C LEU A 346 -11.56 -2.07 10.29
N ILE A 347 -11.67 -1.02 9.46
CA ILE A 347 -11.52 -1.11 8.01
C ILE A 347 -10.08 -0.73 7.63
N GLU A 348 -9.44 -1.55 6.79
CA GLU A 348 -8.10 -1.27 6.30
C GLU A 348 -8.15 -0.17 5.22
N ASP A 349 -7.29 0.84 5.33
CA ASP A 349 -7.06 1.83 4.29
C ASP A 349 -6.75 1.17 2.93
N ALA A 350 -7.26 1.78 1.85
CA ALA A 350 -7.16 1.28 0.49
C ALA A 350 -7.15 2.43 -0.52
N ALA A 351 -6.66 2.17 -1.73
CA ALA A 351 -6.52 3.17 -2.78
C ALA A 351 -7.84 3.73 -3.35
N SER A 352 -9.00 3.16 -2.98
CA SER A 352 -10.30 3.61 -3.47
C SER A 352 -11.42 3.30 -2.47
N ILE A 353 -12.40 4.20 -2.40
CA ILE A 353 -13.65 3.98 -1.66
C ILE A 353 -14.39 2.71 -2.08
N ALA A 354 -14.29 2.27 -3.34
CA ALA A 354 -14.90 1.01 -3.77
C ALA A 354 -14.33 -0.20 -3.01
N ILE A 355 -13.03 -0.20 -2.73
CA ILE A 355 -12.37 -1.29 -1.99
C ILE A 355 -12.75 -1.22 -0.50
N ILE A 356 -12.81 -0.01 0.06
CA ILE A 356 -13.31 0.22 1.43
C ILE A 356 -14.75 -0.28 1.57
N THR A 357 -15.63 0.06 0.63
CA THR A 357 -17.02 -0.41 0.63
C THR A 357 -17.10 -1.92 0.48
N LEU A 358 -16.27 -2.58 -0.36
CA LEU A 358 -16.22 -4.04 -0.41
C LEU A 358 -15.85 -4.66 0.94
N GLN A 359 -14.87 -4.09 1.67
CA GLN A 359 -14.52 -4.53 3.02
C GLN A 359 -15.69 -4.36 4.00
N LEU A 360 -16.41 -3.23 3.94
CA LEU A 360 -17.62 -3.03 4.74
C LEU A 360 -18.66 -4.11 4.42
N LEU A 361 -18.99 -4.32 3.14
CA LEU A 361 -20.00 -5.29 2.73
C LEU A 361 -19.65 -6.72 3.20
N TYR A 362 -18.38 -7.11 3.13
CA TYR A 362 -17.90 -8.36 3.71
C TYR A 362 -18.16 -8.44 5.22
N LYS A 363 -17.78 -7.41 5.99
CA LYS A 363 -17.97 -7.40 7.45
C LYS A 363 -19.44 -7.31 7.88
N LEU A 364 -20.28 -6.66 7.09
CA LEU A 364 -21.73 -6.61 7.27
C LEU A 364 -22.41 -7.94 6.96
N GLY A 365 -21.68 -8.92 6.39
CA GLY A 365 -22.17 -10.27 6.13
C GLY A 365 -22.95 -10.42 4.83
N PHE A 366 -22.80 -9.50 3.87
CA PHE A 366 -23.33 -9.71 2.52
C PHE A 366 -22.68 -10.95 1.90
N SER A 367 -23.48 -11.80 1.26
CA SER A 367 -22.97 -13.00 0.58
C SER A 367 -22.65 -12.75 -0.89
N LYS A 368 -23.18 -11.66 -1.48
CA LYS A 368 -22.98 -11.32 -2.89
C LYS A 368 -22.81 -9.81 -3.09
N VAL A 369 -21.82 -9.44 -3.89
CA VAL A 369 -21.55 -8.06 -4.32
C VAL A 369 -21.51 -7.98 -5.84
N VAL A 370 -22.29 -7.08 -6.40
CA VAL A 370 -22.41 -6.83 -7.84
C VAL A 370 -21.74 -5.50 -8.15
N LEU A 371 -20.62 -5.54 -8.87
CA LEU A 371 -19.89 -4.35 -9.29
C LEU A 371 -20.56 -3.72 -10.52
N VAL A 372 -20.93 -2.45 -10.41
CA VAL A 372 -21.55 -1.67 -11.49
C VAL A 372 -20.75 -0.38 -11.69
N GLY A 373 -20.37 -0.09 -12.93
CA GLY A 373 -19.58 1.12 -13.24
C GLY A 373 -18.14 1.10 -12.69
N GLN A 374 -17.60 -0.05 -12.28
CA GLN A 374 -16.24 -0.16 -11.75
C GLN A 374 -15.21 -0.36 -12.88
N ASN A 375 -15.11 0.61 -13.80
CA ASN A 375 -14.37 0.41 -15.06
C ASN A 375 -12.86 0.19 -14.89
N LEU A 376 -12.17 0.99 -14.06
CA LEU A 376 -10.70 0.91 -13.88
C LEU A 376 -9.88 0.93 -15.20
N ALA A 377 -10.50 1.43 -16.26
CA ALA A 377 -9.98 1.58 -17.60
C ALA A 377 -10.78 2.66 -18.32
N TYR A 378 -10.20 3.23 -19.37
CA TYR A 378 -10.90 4.13 -20.28
C TYR A 378 -11.79 3.32 -21.21
N ARG A 379 -12.92 3.91 -21.60
CA ARG A 379 -13.89 3.32 -22.52
C ARG A 379 -13.76 3.99 -23.89
N ASN A 380 -13.62 3.20 -24.96
CA ASN A 380 -13.40 3.64 -26.34
C ASN A 380 -12.17 4.57 -26.50
N ASP A 381 -11.92 5.10 -27.70
CA ASP A 381 -10.84 6.07 -28.02
C ASP A 381 -10.98 7.42 -27.28
N ALA A 382 -11.59 7.47 -26.09
CA ALA A 382 -11.58 8.61 -25.19
C ALA A 382 -10.16 9.07 -24.82
N TYR A 383 -9.14 8.25 -25.11
CA TYR A 383 -7.74 8.61 -25.07
C TYR A 383 -7.32 9.58 -26.21
N TYR A 384 -8.00 9.53 -27.36
CA TYR A 384 -7.70 10.29 -28.58
C TYR A 384 -8.79 11.29 -29.01
N SER A 385 -9.98 11.26 -28.40
CA SER A 385 -11.07 12.16 -28.78
C SER A 385 -10.94 13.53 -28.09
N ASP A 386 -10.30 14.49 -28.76
CA ASP A 386 -10.32 15.93 -28.45
C ASP A 386 -11.71 16.59 -28.65
N ALA A 387 -12.75 15.81 -28.93
CA ALA A 387 -14.02 16.33 -29.46
C ALA A 387 -15.26 15.61 -28.91
N VAL A 388 -15.56 15.78 -27.61
CA VAL A 388 -16.96 15.77 -27.14
C VAL A 388 -17.10 16.77 -25.98
N SER A 389 -17.42 18.02 -26.31
CA SER A 389 -18.11 18.89 -25.37
C SER A 389 -19.53 18.35 -25.22
N TYR A 390 -19.82 17.66 -24.12
CA TYR A 390 -21.10 17.61 -23.42
C TYR A 390 -21.04 16.49 -22.36
N GLY A 391 -21.02 16.88 -21.07
CA GLY A 391 -21.17 15.98 -19.93
C GLY A 391 -19.86 15.37 -19.41
N GLU A 392 -19.27 15.99 -18.38
CA GLU A 392 -18.31 15.42 -17.42
C GLU A 392 -17.38 14.29 -17.96
N SER A 393 -16.70 14.52 -19.09
CA SER A 393 -15.60 13.65 -19.52
C SER A 393 -14.43 13.86 -18.56
N MET A 394 -13.82 12.78 -18.09
CA MET A 394 -12.50 12.81 -17.46
C MET A 394 -11.50 13.43 -18.46
N ASN A 395 -11.34 14.75 -18.45
CA ASN A 395 -10.27 15.38 -19.18
C ASN A 395 -8.95 14.83 -18.62
N LEU A 396 -8.28 14.04 -19.45
CA LEU A 396 -6.97 13.48 -19.14
C LEU A 396 -6.03 14.65 -18.81
N SER A 397 -5.49 14.67 -17.59
CA SER A 397 -4.30 15.47 -17.37
C SER A 397 -3.19 14.93 -18.27
N GLU A 398 -2.34 15.80 -18.85
CA GLU A 398 -1.19 15.38 -19.66
C GLU A 398 -0.31 14.33 -18.95
N LYS A 399 -0.32 14.34 -17.62
CA LYS A 399 0.37 13.38 -16.74
C LYS A 399 -0.22 11.97 -16.83
N ASN A 400 -1.54 11.84 -16.94
CA ASN A 400 -2.21 10.53 -17.05
C ASN A 400 -2.01 9.91 -18.44
N GLN A 401 -1.92 10.72 -19.50
CA GLN A 401 -1.60 10.23 -20.85
C GLN A 401 -0.19 9.64 -20.93
N LYS A 402 0.80 10.31 -20.34
CA LYS A 402 2.18 9.80 -20.29
C LYS A 402 2.36 8.52 -19.47
N ASP A 403 1.34 8.13 -18.69
CA ASP A 403 1.34 6.95 -17.83
C ASP A 403 0.30 5.89 -18.27
N ALA A 404 -0.24 6.02 -19.48
CA ALA A 404 -1.23 5.08 -19.99
C ALA A 404 -0.56 3.82 -20.56
N PHE A 405 -1.18 2.66 -20.31
CA PHE A 405 -0.80 1.37 -20.88
C PHE A 405 -2.05 0.48 -21.01
N THR A 406 -1.95 -0.62 -21.75
CA THR A 406 -3.11 -1.48 -22.00
C THR A 406 -3.26 -2.62 -21.00
N VAL A 407 -4.51 -2.99 -20.74
CA VAL A 407 -4.93 -4.19 -20.01
C VAL A 407 -6.09 -4.85 -20.76
N LYS A 408 -6.43 -6.09 -20.42
CA LYS A 408 -7.62 -6.74 -20.96
C LYS A 408 -8.89 -6.20 -20.30
N ASP A 409 -9.91 -5.96 -21.11
CA ASP A 409 -11.28 -5.73 -20.64
C ASP A 409 -12.02 -7.06 -20.41
N VAL A 410 -13.24 -6.96 -19.89
CA VAL A 410 -14.14 -8.11 -19.65
C VAL A 410 -14.51 -8.91 -20.91
N TYR A 411 -14.24 -8.40 -22.11
CA TYR A 411 -14.47 -9.06 -23.40
C TYR A 411 -13.19 -9.62 -24.04
N GLY A 412 -12.03 -9.41 -23.40
CA GLY A 412 -10.71 -9.83 -23.91
C GLY A 412 -10.03 -8.84 -24.86
N ASN A 413 -10.61 -7.65 -25.08
CA ASN A 413 -10.02 -6.59 -25.88
C ASN A 413 -8.96 -5.82 -25.08
N ASP A 414 -8.03 -5.16 -25.77
CA ASP A 414 -7.08 -4.26 -25.12
C ASP A 414 -7.72 -2.88 -24.88
N VAL A 415 -7.72 -2.44 -23.62
CA VAL A 415 -8.21 -1.13 -23.19
C VAL A 415 -7.12 -0.37 -22.44
N TYR A 416 -7.09 0.96 -22.60
CA TYR A 416 -6.15 1.80 -21.88
C TYR A 416 -6.53 1.92 -20.41
N THR A 417 -5.54 1.85 -19.54
CA THR A 417 -5.61 2.21 -18.12
C THR A 417 -4.35 3.02 -17.78
N TYR A 418 -4.23 3.50 -16.54
CA TYR A 418 -3.03 4.18 -16.05
C TYR A 418 -2.67 3.69 -14.66
N SER A 419 -1.51 4.11 -14.14
CA SER A 419 -0.94 3.53 -12.92
C SER A 419 -1.85 3.54 -11.69
N ALA A 420 -2.69 4.58 -11.49
CA ALA A 420 -3.58 4.64 -10.32
C ALA A 420 -4.78 3.70 -10.46
N PHE A 421 -5.44 3.64 -11.63
CA PHE A 421 -6.52 2.67 -11.86
C PHE A 421 -6.02 1.23 -11.78
N TYR A 422 -4.84 0.97 -12.33
CA TYR A 422 -4.22 -0.33 -12.21
C TYR A 422 -3.86 -0.68 -10.76
N ALA A 423 -3.40 0.29 -9.97
CA ALA A 423 -3.17 0.12 -8.53
C ALA A 423 -4.46 -0.28 -7.80
N MET A 424 -5.55 0.45 -8.05
CA MET A 424 -6.88 0.14 -7.50
C MET A 424 -7.37 -1.25 -7.93
N LYS A 425 -7.16 -1.62 -9.20
CA LYS A 425 -7.51 -2.95 -9.72
C LYS A 425 -6.81 -4.07 -8.97
N ILE A 426 -5.48 -3.98 -8.84
CA ILE A 426 -4.69 -5.03 -8.17
C ILE A 426 -5.04 -5.14 -6.68
N GLU A 427 -5.29 -4.01 -6.03
CA GLU A 427 -5.70 -4.02 -4.62
C GLU A 427 -7.11 -4.59 -4.46
N LEU A 428 -8.05 -4.23 -5.34
CA LEU A 428 -9.40 -4.81 -5.37
C LEU A 428 -9.34 -6.33 -5.54
N GLU A 429 -8.55 -6.84 -6.50
CA GLU A 429 -8.34 -8.28 -6.71
C GLU A 429 -7.78 -8.98 -5.47
N LYS A 430 -6.89 -8.31 -4.71
CA LYS A 430 -6.35 -8.85 -3.46
C LYS A 430 -7.44 -9.01 -2.40
N TYR A 431 -8.34 -8.05 -2.25
CA TYR A 431 -9.46 -8.15 -1.31
C TYR A 431 -10.52 -9.16 -1.76
N ILE A 432 -10.85 -9.20 -3.06
CA ILE A 432 -11.75 -10.22 -3.62
C ILE A 432 -11.20 -11.62 -3.32
N LYS A 433 -9.92 -11.86 -3.61
CA LYS A 433 -9.25 -13.13 -3.29
C LYS A 433 -9.26 -13.44 -1.78
N ARG A 434 -9.10 -12.42 -0.92
CA ARG A 434 -9.12 -12.59 0.55
C ARG A 434 -10.48 -13.03 1.07
N TYR A 435 -11.57 -12.64 0.40
CA TYR A 435 -12.95 -12.86 0.85
C TYR A 435 -13.72 -13.89 0.02
N GLN A 436 -13.08 -14.51 -0.97
CA GLN A 436 -13.72 -15.40 -1.96
C GLN A 436 -14.51 -16.57 -1.35
N ASP A 437 -14.18 -17.00 -0.12
CA ASP A 437 -14.86 -18.11 0.56
C ASP A 437 -16.15 -17.67 1.30
N GLN A 438 -16.38 -16.36 1.44
CA GLN A 438 -17.53 -15.80 2.15
C GLN A 438 -18.42 -14.92 1.28
N ILE A 439 -17.83 -14.22 0.29
CA ILE A 439 -18.55 -13.28 -0.56
C ILE A 439 -18.28 -13.59 -2.04
N GLU A 440 -19.35 -13.78 -2.80
CA GLU A 440 -19.30 -13.85 -4.25
C GLU A 440 -19.25 -12.44 -4.83
N VAL A 441 -18.26 -12.15 -5.68
CA VAL A 441 -18.14 -10.85 -6.35
C VAL A 441 -18.34 -11.01 -7.85
N ILE A 442 -19.40 -10.39 -8.36
CA ILE A 442 -19.80 -10.46 -9.77
C ILE A 442 -19.48 -9.12 -10.42
N ASN A 443 -18.83 -9.16 -11.58
CA ASN A 443 -18.54 -7.94 -12.34
C ASN A 443 -19.59 -7.78 -13.44
N THR A 444 -20.33 -6.67 -13.42
CA THR A 444 -21.31 -6.35 -14.47
C THR A 444 -20.87 -5.18 -15.34
N THR A 445 -19.67 -4.66 -15.09
CA THR A 445 -19.15 -3.44 -15.69
C THR A 445 -18.76 -3.67 -17.16
N LYS A 446 -19.62 -3.21 -18.08
CA LYS A 446 -19.38 -3.30 -19.54
C LYS A 446 -18.14 -2.52 -19.97
N GLY A 447 -17.21 -3.21 -20.65
CA GLY A 447 -15.98 -2.59 -21.17
C GLY A 447 -15.02 -2.07 -20.09
N GLY A 448 -15.20 -2.50 -18.83
CA GLY A 448 -14.22 -2.28 -17.77
C GLY A 448 -13.04 -3.25 -17.87
N ALA A 449 -11.93 -2.94 -17.19
CA ALA A 449 -10.82 -3.85 -17.04
C ALA A 449 -11.28 -5.19 -16.43
N ASP A 450 -10.71 -6.30 -16.90
CA ASP A 450 -10.96 -7.63 -16.34
C ASP A 450 -10.42 -7.73 -14.90
N ILE A 451 -11.28 -7.97 -13.92
CA ILE A 451 -10.93 -8.02 -12.48
C ILE A 451 -10.85 -9.48 -12.06
N LYS A 452 -9.64 -9.96 -11.74
CA LYS A 452 -9.41 -11.34 -11.30
C LYS A 452 -10.19 -11.66 -10.03
N GLY A 453 -10.74 -12.88 -9.98
CA GLY A 453 -11.60 -13.34 -8.88
C GLY A 453 -13.07 -12.96 -9.05
N THR A 454 -13.44 -12.31 -10.16
CA THR A 454 -14.84 -12.06 -10.53
C THR A 454 -15.24 -12.84 -11.77
N THR A 455 -16.54 -12.99 -11.97
CA THR A 455 -17.12 -13.46 -13.24
C THR A 455 -17.84 -12.30 -13.90
N PHE A 456 -17.58 -12.05 -15.19
CA PHE A 456 -18.32 -11.04 -15.94
C PHE A 456 -19.69 -11.56 -16.38
N ILE A 457 -20.74 -10.87 -15.96
CA ILE A 457 -22.14 -11.14 -16.34
C ILE A 457 -22.81 -9.78 -16.57
N PRO A 458 -23.39 -9.48 -17.76
CA PRO A 458 -24.14 -8.24 -17.95
C PRO A 458 -25.25 -8.08 -16.90
N LEU A 459 -25.47 -6.87 -16.40
CA LEU A 459 -26.38 -6.63 -15.28
C LEU A 459 -27.82 -7.08 -15.60
N GLU A 460 -28.27 -6.83 -16.84
CA GLU A 460 -29.56 -7.31 -17.35
C GLU A 460 -29.73 -8.83 -17.22
N ASN A 461 -28.70 -9.60 -17.58
CA ASN A 461 -28.73 -11.05 -17.48
C ASN A 461 -28.72 -11.49 -16.01
N HIS A 462 -27.94 -10.80 -15.16
CA HIS A 462 -27.88 -11.12 -13.74
C HIS A 462 -29.21 -10.85 -13.02
N ILE A 463 -29.95 -9.81 -13.45
CA ILE A 463 -31.32 -9.53 -13.00
C ILE A 463 -32.23 -10.72 -13.33
N GLU A 464 -32.14 -11.24 -14.56
CA GLU A 464 -32.97 -12.36 -15.03
C GLU A 464 -32.61 -13.71 -14.40
N THR A 465 -31.34 -13.94 -14.02
CA THR A 465 -30.89 -15.24 -13.50
C THR A 465 -30.94 -15.32 -11.99
N ASP A 466 -30.42 -14.30 -11.29
CA ASP A 466 -30.01 -14.42 -9.89
C ASP A 466 -30.64 -13.38 -8.93
N LEU A 467 -31.07 -12.21 -9.42
CA LEU A 467 -31.73 -11.19 -8.60
C LEU A 467 -33.26 -11.28 -8.69
N LYS A 468 -33.86 -12.39 -8.27
CA LYS A 468 -35.31 -12.65 -8.43
C LYS A 468 -36.17 -12.30 -7.23
N ASN A 469 -35.58 -12.31 -6.03
CA ASN A 469 -36.33 -12.17 -4.79
C ASN A 469 -36.12 -10.76 -4.22
N SER A 470 -37.22 -10.08 -3.89
CA SER A 470 -37.16 -8.83 -3.15
C SER A 470 -36.53 -9.07 -1.77
N ILE A 471 -35.61 -8.20 -1.38
CA ILE A 471 -35.03 -8.19 -0.04
C ILE A 471 -35.74 -7.14 0.83
N ASP A 472 -35.75 -7.40 2.14
CA ASP A 472 -36.20 -6.41 3.10
C ASP A 472 -35.11 -5.33 3.24
N ILE A 473 -35.44 -4.10 2.84
CA ILE A 473 -34.56 -2.94 2.91
C ILE A 473 -34.97 -2.14 4.13
N MET A 474 -34.07 -2.08 5.12
CA MET A 474 -34.29 -1.30 6.33
C MET A 474 -34.45 0.18 6.03
N SER A 475 -35.38 0.84 6.72
CA SER A 475 -35.65 2.27 6.55
C SER A 475 -34.58 3.15 7.22
N THR A 476 -34.08 2.76 8.39
CA THR A 476 -33.04 3.48 9.15
C THR A 476 -32.46 2.59 10.24
N LEU A 477 -31.16 2.73 10.52
CA LEU A 477 -30.57 2.26 11.78
C LEU A 477 -30.88 3.31 12.86
N THR A 478 -31.55 2.91 13.93
CA THR A 478 -32.14 3.81 14.93
C THR A 478 -31.40 3.84 16.27
N LYS A 479 -30.50 2.90 16.51
CA LYS A 479 -29.71 2.86 17.74
C LYS A 479 -28.67 3.98 17.72
N LYS A 480 -28.72 4.85 18.74
CA LYS A 480 -27.67 5.82 19.05
C LYS A 480 -26.58 5.13 19.88
N HIS A 481 -25.34 5.51 19.60
CA HIS A 481 -24.09 5.35 20.37
C HIS A 481 -24.03 4.17 21.34
N ASN A 482 -23.24 3.16 21.00
CA ASN A 482 -22.90 2.06 21.90
C ASN A 482 -21.51 2.22 22.53
N TYR A 483 -21.05 3.45 22.82
CA TYR A 483 -19.68 3.70 23.33
C TYR A 483 -19.64 4.05 24.81
N ASP A 484 -18.63 3.52 25.51
CA ASP A 484 -18.46 3.69 26.95
C ASP A 484 -17.91 5.09 27.27
N LEU A 485 -18.80 5.95 27.75
CA LEU A 485 -18.49 7.34 28.09
C LEU A 485 -17.52 7.47 29.26
N ASP A 486 -17.53 6.54 30.21
CA ASP A 486 -16.59 6.55 31.34
C ASP A 486 -15.18 6.21 30.88
N ILE A 487 -15.03 5.25 29.95
CA ILE A 487 -13.76 4.97 29.30
C ILE A 487 -13.27 6.20 28.52
N ILE A 488 -14.13 6.85 27.74
CA ILE A 488 -13.78 8.04 26.97
C ILE A 488 -13.32 9.17 27.92
N LYS A 489 -14.07 9.43 28.99
CA LYS A 489 -13.75 10.45 29.99
C LYS A 489 -12.41 10.19 30.69
N ASN A 490 -12.17 8.94 31.11
CA ASN A 490 -10.90 8.55 31.75
C ASN A 490 -9.72 8.75 30.79
N LYS A 491 -9.88 8.37 29.52
CA LYS A 491 -8.85 8.58 28.50
C LYS A 491 -8.62 10.05 28.19
N LEU A 492 -9.68 10.86 28.14
CA LEU A 492 -9.56 12.31 27.95
C LEU A 492 -8.73 12.95 29.07
N MET A 493 -8.92 12.52 30.32
CA MET A 493 -8.15 13.01 31.46
C MET A 493 -6.66 12.67 31.33
N ILE A 494 -6.33 11.41 31.02
CA ILE A 494 -4.94 10.98 30.78
C ILE A 494 -4.32 11.79 29.63
N LEU A 495 -5.07 11.96 28.55
CA LEU A 495 -4.59 12.64 27.35
C LEU A 495 -4.31 14.13 27.61
N ARG A 496 -5.13 14.82 28.41
CA ARG A 496 -4.88 16.22 28.83
C ARG A 496 -3.58 16.35 29.62
N GLU A 497 -3.33 15.43 30.56
CA GLU A 497 -2.07 15.44 31.30
C GLU A 497 -0.87 15.22 30.38
N ASP A 498 -0.98 14.27 29.47
CA ASP A 498 0.08 13.93 28.54
C ASP A 498 0.33 15.03 27.51
N PHE A 499 -0.71 15.72 27.07
CA PHE A 499 -0.61 16.93 26.26
C PHE A 499 0.20 18.02 26.97
N ASN A 500 -0.06 18.27 28.25
CA ASN A 500 0.70 19.26 29.02
C ASN A 500 2.18 18.85 29.22
N LYS A 501 2.47 17.54 29.26
CA LYS A 501 3.83 17.00 29.44
C LYS A 501 4.63 16.91 28.13
N VAL A 502 3.98 16.78 26.97
CA VAL A 502 4.66 16.44 25.70
C VAL A 502 5.73 17.47 25.30
N ASN A 503 5.42 18.76 25.44
CA ASN A 503 6.37 19.84 25.11
C ASN A 503 7.64 19.77 25.97
N SER A 504 7.49 19.47 27.27
CA SER A 504 8.62 19.29 28.19
C SER A 504 9.48 18.09 27.81
N LEU A 505 8.85 16.96 27.42
CA LEU A 505 9.58 15.77 26.97
C LEU A 505 10.36 16.03 25.69
N VAL A 506 9.75 16.67 24.69
CA VAL A 506 10.41 17.04 23.43
C VAL A 506 11.56 18.04 23.66
N PHE A 507 11.38 19.00 24.56
CA PHE A 507 12.44 19.96 24.94
C PHE A 507 13.62 19.26 25.63
N GLN A 508 13.35 18.35 26.57
CA GLN A 508 14.40 17.56 27.23
C GLN A 508 15.18 16.69 26.23
N LEU A 509 14.48 16.09 25.27
CA LEU A 509 15.09 15.31 24.20
C LEU A 509 16.03 16.18 23.35
N GLN A 510 15.58 17.39 22.99
CA GLN A 510 16.42 18.34 22.25
C GLN A 510 17.69 18.72 23.01
N ASN A 511 17.59 19.04 24.30
CA ASN A 511 18.75 19.40 25.12
C ASN A 511 19.79 18.28 25.17
N ILE A 512 19.36 17.02 25.20
CA ILE A 512 20.27 15.86 25.14
C ILE A 512 20.98 15.82 23.78
N VAL A 513 20.24 16.00 22.68
CA VAL A 513 20.80 15.99 21.32
C VAL A 513 21.80 17.13 21.11
N GLU A 514 21.48 18.34 21.57
CA GLU A 514 22.40 19.49 21.54
C GLU A 514 23.67 19.24 22.36
N LYS A 515 23.53 18.59 23.52
CA LYS A 515 24.67 18.17 24.33
C LYS A 515 25.54 17.12 23.63
N ILE A 516 24.93 16.13 22.97
CA ILE A 516 25.68 15.17 22.13
C ILE A 516 26.43 15.92 21.02
N SER A 517 25.78 16.88 20.35
CA SER A 517 26.41 17.70 19.31
C SER A 517 27.65 18.43 19.84
N LYS A 518 27.56 19.07 21.02
CA LYS A 518 28.69 19.77 21.64
C LYS A 518 29.83 18.80 22.01
N LEU A 519 29.50 17.68 22.65
CA LEU A 519 30.50 16.66 23.03
C LEU A 519 31.19 16.02 21.83
N THR A 520 30.50 15.98 20.68
CA THR A 520 31.05 15.51 19.41
C THR A 520 32.12 16.47 18.89
N THR A 521 31.89 17.78 18.98
CA THR A 521 32.90 18.81 18.66
C THR A 521 34.10 18.74 19.62
N ASP A 522 33.84 18.50 20.90
CA ASP A 522 34.86 18.42 21.95
C ASP A 522 35.60 17.06 21.98
N ASN A 523 35.27 16.11 21.09
CA ASN A 523 35.81 14.74 21.03
C ASN A 523 35.68 13.92 22.35
N ASN A 524 34.66 14.18 23.17
CA ASN A 524 34.48 13.51 24.46
C ASN A 524 33.65 12.21 24.35
N LEU A 525 34.28 11.15 23.86
CA LEU A 525 33.62 9.87 23.52
C LEU A 525 32.89 9.20 24.69
N LYS A 526 33.47 9.23 25.91
CA LYS A 526 32.88 8.57 27.09
C LYS A 526 31.57 9.24 27.51
N GLN A 527 31.50 10.56 27.43
CA GLN A 527 30.27 11.29 27.78
C GLN A 527 29.19 11.13 26.71
N ILE A 528 29.55 10.97 25.44
CA ILE A 528 28.60 10.69 24.35
C ILE A 528 27.85 9.37 24.61
N GLU A 529 28.54 8.30 24.99
CA GLU A 529 27.91 7.01 25.29
C GLU A 529 26.89 7.11 26.44
N ASN A 530 27.22 7.87 27.49
CA ASN A 530 26.27 8.15 28.57
C ASN A 530 25.06 8.97 28.10
N MET A 531 25.23 9.85 27.10
CA MET A 531 24.10 10.60 26.56
C MET A 531 23.19 9.73 25.69
N TYR A 532 23.69 8.68 25.03
CA TYR A 532 22.83 7.74 24.31
C TYR A 532 21.86 7.00 25.23
N VAL A 533 22.32 6.58 26.41
CA VAL A 533 21.42 5.96 27.41
C VAL A 533 20.30 6.94 27.81
N LYS A 534 20.64 8.20 28.08
CA LYS A 534 19.65 9.24 28.41
C LYS A 534 18.73 9.57 27.24
N LEU A 535 19.25 9.53 26.02
CA LEU A 535 18.48 9.73 24.80
C LEU A 535 17.43 8.63 24.65
N ASP A 536 17.83 7.37 24.81
CA ASP A 536 16.92 6.21 24.75
C ASP A 536 15.87 6.26 25.86
N GLU A 537 16.26 6.57 27.10
CA GLU A 537 15.34 6.74 28.23
C GLU A 537 14.30 7.85 27.98
N LYS A 538 14.73 9.02 27.49
CA LYS A 538 13.80 10.12 27.20
C LYS A 538 12.93 9.85 26.00
N PHE A 539 13.47 9.17 24.99
CA PHE A 539 12.69 8.76 23.84
C PHE A 539 11.65 7.69 24.20
N TYR A 540 11.99 6.77 25.12
CA TYR A 540 11.04 5.82 25.69
C TYR A 540 9.92 6.54 26.45
N ALA A 541 10.25 7.49 27.33
CA ALA A 541 9.25 8.30 28.03
C ALA A 541 8.34 9.08 27.07
N LEU A 542 8.87 9.57 25.95
CA LEU A 542 8.08 10.22 24.90
C LEU A 542 7.13 9.23 24.20
N LYS A 543 7.54 7.97 23.99
CA LYS A 543 6.68 6.92 23.44
C LYS A 543 5.57 6.44 24.39
N GLU A 544 5.80 6.54 25.70
CA GLU A 544 4.78 6.21 26.71
C GLU A 544 3.67 7.27 26.80
N ASN A 545 3.99 8.52 26.45
CA ASN A 545 3.04 9.63 26.41
C ASN A 545 1.95 9.38 25.35
N LYS A 546 0.69 9.29 25.79
CA LYS A 546 -0.45 8.92 24.94
C LYS A 546 -0.73 9.96 23.86
N PHE A 547 -0.52 11.25 24.15
CA PHE A 547 -0.65 12.29 23.13
C PHE A 547 0.37 12.14 22.02
N PHE A 548 1.65 11.93 22.36
CA PHE A 548 2.67 11.67 21.36
C PHE A 548 2.39 10.38 20.57
N LEU A 549 2.05 9.29 21.26
CA LEU A 549 1.84 7.98 20.66
C LEU A 549 0.66 7.95 19.67
N HIS A 550 -0.45 8.60 19.99
CA HIS A 550 -1.68 8.54 19.20
C HIS A 550 -1.88 9.72 18.24
N TYR A 551 -1.10 10.79 18.34
CA TYR A 551 -1.25 11.98 17.50
C TYR A 551 0.04 12.32 16.76
N ILE A 552 1.12 12.61 17.49
CA ILE A 552 2.36 13.14 16.90
C ILE A 552 3.17 12.09 16.13
N LEU A 553 3.28 10.88 16.68
CA LEU A 553 4.03 9.80 16.06
C LEU A 553 3.36 9.32 14.74
N PRO A 554 2.03 9.08 14.68
CA PRO A 554 1.35 8.73 13.43
C PRO A 554 1.50 9.81 12.34
N MET A 555 1.43 11.10 12.69
CA MET A 555 1.66 12.22 11.75
C MET A 555 3.07 12.22 11.13
N ASN A 556 4.01 11.49 11.74
CA ASN A 556 5.42 11.43 11.35
C ASN A 556 5.89 10.00 11.08
N ARG A 557 4.98 9.05 10.89
CA ARG A 557 5.30 7.61 10.82
C ARG A 557 6.38 7.31 9.79
N LEU A 558 6.27 7.86 8.58
CA LEU A 558 7.27 7.63 7.53
C LEU A 558 8.66 8.16 7.92
N ASN A 559 8.72 9.41 8.41
CA ASN A 559 9.98 10.02 8.83
C ASN A 559 10.60 9.26 10.02
N PHE A 560 9.76 8.79 10.93
CA PHE A 560 10.18 7.99 12.07
C PHE A 560 10.74 6.62 11.66
N GLU A 561 10.04 5.91 10.77
CA GLU A 561 10.51 4.62 10.23
C GLU A 561 11.87 4.77 9.51
N LEU A 562 12.05 5.83 8.71
CA LEU A 562 13.31 6.14 8.04
C LEU A 562 14.43 6.42 9.05
N ALA A 563 14.18 7.25 10.06
CA ALA A 563 15.16 7.57 11.09
C ALA A 563 15.57 6.35 11.92
N VAL A 564 14.62 5.49 12.31
CA VAL A 564 14.92 4.24 13.04
C VAL A 564 15.81 3.31 12.22
N LYS A 565 15.55 3.21 10.90
CA LYS A 565 16.38 2.42 9.98
C LYS A 565 17.80 2.97 9.87
N GLU A 566 17.95 4.28 9.69
CA GLU A 566 19.26 4.94 9.66
C GLU A 566 20.02 4.71 10.97
N ILE A 567 19.39 4.93 12.12
CA ILE A 567 19.99 4.73 13.46
C ILE A 567 20.42 3.28 13.68
N SER A 568 19.61 2.31 13.23
CA SER A 568 19.96 0.88 13.33
C SER A 568 21.19 0.54 12.48
N GLY A 569 21.31 1.10 11.27
CA GLY A 569 22.49 0.95 10.42
C GLY A 569 23.77 1.55 11.03
N ILE A 570 23.63 2.65 11.78
CA ILE A 570 24.73 3.34 12.45
C ILE A 570 25.36 2.52 13.59
N ARG A 571 24.66 1.52 14.14
CA ARG A 571 25.22 0.64 15.19
C ARG A 571 26.52 -0.07 14.75
N TYR A 572 26.71 -0.25 13.45
CA TYR A 572 27.87 -0.93 12.86
C TYR A 572 28.97 0.03 12.36
N ASP A 573 28.83 1.35 12.57
CA ASP A 573 29.85 2.34 12.20
C ASP A 573 30.97 2.36 13.24
N ASN A 574 32.19 2.01 12.83
CA ASN A 574 33.36 1.98 13.72
C ASN A 574 33.82 3.39 14.14
N ASN A 575 33.42 4.44 13.40
CA ASN A 575 33.75 5.81 13.76
C ASN A 575 32.69 6.40 14.69
N ARG A 576 33.04 6.51 15.98
CA ARG A 576 32.14 7.00 17.04
C ARG A 576 31.69 8.45 16.84
N ILE A 577 32.54 9.31 16.26
CA ILE A 577 32.21 10.72 15.98
C ILE A 577 31.22 10.81 14.82
N ASN A 578 31.45 10.07 13.74
CA ASN A 578 30.52 10.00 12.61
C ASN A 578 29.15 9.45 13.06
N LYS A 579 29.17 8.41 13.90
CA LYS A 579 27.97 7.87 14.54
C LYS A 579 27.21 8.94 15.33
N ALA A 580 27.89 9.73 16.15
CA ALA A 580 27.27 10.80 16.91
C ALA A 580 26.67 11.89 16.01
N GLN A 581 27.38 12.31 14.97
CA GLN A 581 26.88 13.30 13.99
C GLN A 581 25.61 12.83 13.29
N LYS A 582 25.56 11.57 12.84
CA LYS A 582 24.38 11.00 12.19
C LYS A 582 23.18 10.86 13.13
N ILE A 583 23.42 10.48 14.39
CA ILE A 583 22.37 10.44 15.43
C ILE A 583 21.82 11.85 15.65
N VAL A 584 22.69 12.85 15.86
CA VAL A 584 22.28 14.25 16.07
C VAL A 584 21.44 14.76 14.90
N LYS A 585 21.89 14.52 13.66
CA LYS A 585 21.15 14.93 12.45
C LYS A 585 19.73 14.33 12.42
N ASN A 586 19.61 13.02 12.63
CA ASN A 586 18.33 12.32 12.57
C ASN A 586 17.35 12.79 13.66
N TYR A 587 17.81 12.87 14.90
CA TYR A 587 16.96 13.32 16.00
C TYR A 587 16.58 14.80 15.88
N ASN A 588 17.48 15.68 15.44
CA ASN A 588 17.14 17.09 15.21
C ASN A 588 16.03 17.26 14.17
N ASN A 589 16.08 16.48 13.08
CA ASN A 589 15.02 16.49 12.07
C ASN A 589 13.67 16.06 12.66
N LEU A 590 13.64 14.92 13.38
CA LEU A 590 12.42 14.42 14.02
C LEU A 590 11.86 15.40 15.06
N ILE A 591 12.71 15.93 15.94
CA ILE A 591 12.29 16.89 16.98
C ILE A 591 11.71 18.15 16.35
N GLY A 592 12.31 18.64 15.26
CA GLY A 592 11.78 19.77 14.49
C GLY A 592 10.35 19.51 14.00
N LEU A 593 10.11 18.34 13.42
CA LEU A 593 8.78 17.92 12.96
C LEU A 593 7.79 17.80 14.13
N PHE A 594 8.18 17.15 15.24
CA PHE A 594 7.31 16.98 16.40
C PHE A 594 6.84 18.31 16.97
N LYS A 595 7.74 19.30 17.08
CA LYS A 595 7.38 20.64 17.56
C LYS A 595 6.40 21.36 16.63
N GLN A 596 6.62 21.27 15.32
CA GLN A 596 5.72 21.86 14.33
C GLN A 596 4.33 21.24 14.43
N ASP A 597 4.28 19.91 14.54
CA ASP A 597 3.02 19.18 14.59
C ASP A 597 2.28 19.40 15.90
N ILE A 598 2.96 19.44 17.06
CA ILE A 598 2.35 19.80 18.35
C ILE A 598 1.70 21.19 18.25
N LYS A 599 2.39 22.17 17.65
CA LYS A 599 1.83 23.52 17.46
C LYS A 599 0.65 23.53 16.50
N LEU A 600 0.68 22.71 15.45
CA LEU A 600 -0.40 22.59 14.47
C LEU A 600 -1.68 22.03 15.11
N VAL A 601 -1.55 21.00 15.95
CA VAL A 601 -2.71 20.31 16.53
C VAL A 601 -3.23 20.94 17.83
N ASP A 602 -2.46 21.82 18.48
CA ASP A 602 -2.85 22.52 19.72
C ASP A 602 -4.27 23.13 19.67
N PRO A 603 -4.63 23.98 18.68
CA PRO A 603 -5.98 24.53 18.61
C PRO A 603 -7.05 23.48 18.32
N ILE A 604 -6.74 22.49 17.48
CA ILE A 604 -7.65 21.40 17.11
C ILE A 604 -7.94 20.51 18.32
N PHE A 605 -6.92 20.23 19.12
CA PHE A 605 -7.04 19.45 20.35
C PHE A 605 -7.91 20.17 21.37
N ALA A 606 -7.73 21.49 21.53
CA ALA A 606 -8.56 22.29 22.43
C ALA A 606 -10.05 22.24 22.03
N GLU A 607 -10.36 22.40 20.74
CA GLU A 607 -11.73 22.32 20.22
C GLU A 607 -12.32 20.91 20.40
N MET A 608 -11.58 19.87 20.02
CA MET A 608 -11.99 18.48 20.21
C MET A 608 -12.32 18.17 21.68
N VAL A 609 -11.48 18.64 22.61
CA VAL A 609 -11.69 18.45 24.06
C VAL A 609 -12.99 19.11 24.53
N ILE A 610 -13.28 20.33 24.07
CA ILE A 610 -14.53 21.04 24.39
C ILE A 610 -15.73 20.25 23.89
N CYS A 611 -15.70 19.82 22.61
CA CYS A 611 -16.79 19.06 22.03
C CYS A 611 -17.01 17.71 22.73
N ILE A 612 -15.94 16.99 23.11
CA ILE A 612 -16.09 15.73 23.87
C ILE A 612 -16.73 16.01 25.24
N ASP A 613 -16.29 17.05 25.96
CA ASP A 613 -16.89 17.41 27.25
C ASP A 613 -18.37 17.78 27.14
N GLU A 614 -18.76 18.50 26.09
CA GLU A 614 -20.16 18.86 25.80
C GLU A 614 -20.99 17.60 25.52
N ASN A 615 -20.50 16.71 24.66
CA ASN A 615 -21.17 15.44 24.36
C ASN A 615 -21.36 14.58 25.63
N ILE A 616 -20.32 14.46 26.47
CA ILE A 616 -20.42 13.74 27.74
C ILE A 616 -21.49 14.38 28.65
N LYS A 617 -21.60 15.71 28.68
CA LYS A 617 -22.61 16.41 29.50
C LYS A 617 -24.03 16.20 28.97
N GLU A 618 -24.25 16.37 27.68
CA GLU A 618 -25.57 16.24 27.05
C GLU A 618 -26.14 14.83 27.25
N LEU A 619 -25.32 13.80 27.07
CA LEU A 619 -25.70 12.40 27.26
C LEU A 619 -26.07 12.09 28.72
N ASN A 620 -25.35 12.65 29.70
CA ASN A 620 -25.70 12.53 31.11
C ASN A 620 -26.99 13.27 31.51
N THR A 621 -27.40 14.29 30.74
CA THR A 621 -28.64 15.05 31.00
C THR A 621 -29.86 14.49 30.28
N GLY A 622 -29.68 13.71 29.20
CA GLY A 622 -30.76 13.10 28.42
C GLY A 622 -31.28 11.76 28.95
N GLU A 623 -30.64 11.17 29.98
CA GLU A 623 -31.10 9.96 30.70
C GLU A 623 -31.97 10.26 31.94
N LYS A 624 -32.34 11.54 32.17
CA LYS A 624 -33.35 11.95 33.16
C LYS A 624 -34.64 12.34 32.48
#